data_AF-A0A3D0P5V4-F1
#
_entry.id   AF-A0A3D0P5V4-F1
#
_cell.length_a   1.000
_cell.length_b   1.000
_cell.length_c   1.000
_cell.angle_alpha   90.00
_cell.angle_beta   90.00
_cell.angle_gamma   90.00
#
_symmetry.space_group_name_H-M   'P 1'
#
loop_
_entity.id
_entity.type
_entity.pdbx_description
1 polymer ?
#
loop_
_entity_poly.entity_id
_entity_poly.type
_entity_poly.pdbx_seq_one_letter_code
_entity_poly.pdbx_strand_id
1 'polypeptide(L)'
;MSQSPFKTLHITNYYHKNSGGISTSYNNLLAAAGKLEREAVLIVPGEKEAVEEVNDFARIYYVPARYSPIFDKRYRIIMPWQYMNGG
;
A
#
# COMPACT_ATOMS: atom_id res chain seq x y z
N MET A 1 -31.23 0.64 3.43
CA MET A 1 -29.94 -0.02 3.70
C MET A 1 -28.90 1.07 3.86
N SER A 2 -28.28 1.21 5.04
CA SER A 2 -27.16 2.14 5.21
C SER A 2 -25.99 1.59 4.39
N GLN A 3 -25.50 2.37 3.44
CA GLN A 3 -24.36 1.99 2.61
C GLN A 3 -23.14 1.90 3.53
N SER A 4 -22.46 0.75 3.55
CA SER A 4 -21.21 0.61 4.32
C SER A 4 -20.25 1.72 3.91
N PRO A 5 -19.53 2.35 4.86
CA PRO A 5 -18.61 3.43 4.54
C PRO A 5 -17.63 2.97 3.45
N PHE A 6 -17.42 3.82 2.44
CA PHE A 6 -16.50 3.52 1.35
C PHE A 6 -15.08 3.31 1.90
N LYS A 7 -14.52 2.14 1.59
CA LYS A 7 -13.13 1.77 1.90
C LYS A 7 -12.31 1.78 0.63
N THR A 8 -11.16 2.43 0.65
CA THR A 8 -10.22 2.44 -0.48
C THR A 8 -9.05 1.49 -0.22
N LEU A 9 -8.59 0.86 -1.30
CA LEU A 9 -7.42 0.00 -1.29
C LEU A 9 -6.52 0.40 -2.45
N HIS A 10 -5.26 0.71 -2.12
CA HIS A 10 -4.24 1.11 -3.07
C HIS A 10 -3.13 0.05 -3.08
N ILE A 11 -2.71 -0.38 -4.26
CA ILE A 11 -1.57 -1.30 -4.43
C ILE A 11 -0.54 -0.59 -5.29
N THR A 12 0.72 -0.56 -4.85
CA THR A 12 1.80 0.06 -5.62
C THR A 12 3.13 -0.64 -5.40
N ASN A 13 3.92 -0.75 -6.47
CA ASN A 13 5.30 -1.22 -6.41
C ASN A 13 6.31 -0.09 -6.16
N TYR A 14 5.87 1.17 -6.21
CA TYR A 14 6.74 2.35 -6.20
C TYR A 14 6.76 3.06 -4.85
N TYR A 15 6.61 2.33 -3.74
CA TYR A 15 6.65 2.90 -2.39
C TYR A 15 8.00 2.64 -1.72
N HIS A 16 8.69 3.72 -1.34
CA HIS A 16 9.87 3.66 -0.47
C HIS A 16 9.58 4.40 0.83
N LYS A 17 9.68 3.69 1.96
CA LYS A 17 9.41 4.25 3.31
C LYS A 17 10.20 5.52 3.62
N ASN A 18 11.44 5.60 3.14
CA ASN A 18 12.39 6.63 3.55
C ASN A 18 12.62 7.74 2.51
N SER A 19 12.06 7.65 1.30
CA SER A 19 12.27 8.67 0.26
C SER A 19 11.36 8.50 -0.96
N GLY A 20 11.11 9.61 -1.68
CA GLY A 20 10.44 9.63 -2.99
C GLY A 20 9.11 10.39 -3.01
N GLY A 21 8.77 10.97 -4.16
CA GLY A 21 7.51 11.71 -4.32
C GLY A 21 6.26 10.83 -4.16
N ILE A 22 6.37 9.54 -4.49
CA ILE A 22 5.28 8.58 -4.35
C ILE A 22 4.96 8.28 -2.88
N SER A 23 5.97 8.04 -2.04
CA SER A 23 5.73 7.81 -0.60
C SER A 23 5.18 9.05 0.09
N THR A 24 5.66 10.25 -0.24
CA THR A 24 5.06 11.50 0.23
C THR A 24 3.59 11.62 -0.16
N SER A 25 3.25 11.33 -1.43
CA SER A 25 1.86 11.39 -1.90
C SER A 25 0.96 10.41 -1.14
N TYR A 26 1.39 9.16 -0.96
CA TYR A 26 0.62 8.16 -0.22
C TYR A 26 0.51 8.49 1.28
N ASN A 27 1.58 8.95 1.92
CA ASN A 27 1.52 9.34 3.33
C ASN A 27 0.53 10.51 3.54
N ASN A 28 0.51 11.48 2.63
CA ASN A 28 -0.49 12.56 2.65
C ASN A 28 -1.92 12.05 2.46
N LEU A 29 -2.12 11.08 1.56
CA LEU A 29 -3.43 10.43 1.36
C LEU A 29 -3.90 9.71 2.62
N LEU A 30 -3.03 8.93 3.27
CA LEU A 30 -3.35 8.18 4.50
C LEU A 30 -3.59 9.12 5.69
N ALA A 31 -2.89 10.25 5.76
CA ALA A 31 -3.17 11.29 6.75
C ALA A 31 -4.53 11.96 6.51
N ALA A 32 -4.89 12.24 5.25
CA ALA A 32 -6.20 12.79 4.90
C ALA A 32 -7.34 11.79 5.21
N ALA A 33 -7.11 10.50 5.00
CA ALA A 33 -8.03 9.43 5.35
C ALA A 33 -8.39 9.45 6.85
N GLY A 34 -7.39 9.62 7.72
CA GLY A 34 -7.61 9.78 9.17
C GLY A 34 -8.44 11.03 9.51
N LYS A 35 -8.15 12.18 8.89
CA LYS A 35 -8.89 13.43 9.13
C LYS A 35 -10.36 13.38 8.68
N LEU A 36 -10.65 12.60 7.64
CA LEU A 36 -11.98 12.49 7.04
C LEU A 36 -12.75 11.24 7.52
N GLU A 37 -12.16 10.48 8.45
CA GLU A 37 -12.70 9.21 8.96
C GLU A 37 -13.07 8.24 7.82
N ARG A 38 -12.19 8.16 6.81
CA ARG A 38 -12.34 7.27 5.66
C ARG A 38 -11.33 6.15 5.75
N GLU A 39 -11.81 4.91 5.67
CA GLU A 39 -10.93 3.76 5.69
C GLU A 39 -10.07 3.70 4.42
N ALA A 40 -8.74 3.70 4.60
CA ALA A 40 -7.78 3.59 3.50
C ALA A 40 -6.71 2.53 3.81
N VAL A 41 -6.43 1.69 2.82
CA VAL A 41 -5.38 0.67 2.92
C VAL A 41 -4.39 0.87 1.79
N LEU A 42 -3.10 0.79 2.12
CA LEU A 42 -2.01 0.79 1.16
C LEU A 42 -1.26 -0.55 1.24
N ILE A 43 -1.12 -1.24 0.11
CA ILE A 43 -0.35 -2.48 -0.01
C ILE A 43 0.90 -2.21 -0.82
N VAL A 44 2.05 -2.55 -0.25
CA VAL A 44 3.37 -2.30 -0.84
C VAL A 44 4.29 -3.52 -0.71
N PRO A 45 5.26 -3.67 -1.62
CA PRO A 45 6.32 -4.65 -1.49
C PRO A 45 7.12 -4.46 -0.20
N GLY A 46 7.36 -5.56 0.51
CA GLY A 46 8.21 -5.61 1.70
C GLY A 46 9.21 -6.76 1.63
N GLU A 47 10.23 -6.69 2.49
CA GLU A 47 11.14 -7.82 2.71
C GLU A 47 10.46 -8.95 3.48
N LYS A 48 9.67 -8.58 4.47
CA LYS A 48 8.89 -9.46 5.33
C LYS A 48 7.46 -8.95 5.40
N GLU A 49 6.57 -9.81 5.87
CA GLU A 49 5.21 -9.40 6.19
C GLU A 49 5.25 -8.44 7.37
N ALA A 50 4.58 -7.30 7.22
CA ALA A 50 4.42 -6.33 8.29
C ALA A 50 3.17 -5.49 8.05
N VAL A 51 2.60 -4.99 9.15
CA VAL A 51 1.52 -4.01 9.13
C VAL A 51 2.03 -2.78 9.87
N GLU A 52 1.86 -1.62 9.25
CA GLU A 52 2.09 -0.32 9.88
C GLU A 52 0.74 0.38 10.04
N GLU A 53 0.38 0.65 11.29
CA GLU A 53 -0.79 1.46 11.62
C GLU A 53 -0.40 2.94 11.52
N VAL A 54 -1.02 3.65 10.57
CA VAL A 54 -0.72 5.08 10.35
C VAL A 54 -1.62 5.95 11.23
N ASN A 55 -2.89 5.54 11.36
CA ASN A 55 -3.89 6.07 12.29
C ASN A 55 -5.07 5.09 12.34
N ASP A 56 -6.13 5.42 13.09
CA ASP A 56 -7.30 4.56 13.29
C ASP A 56 -8.03 4.15 11.99
N PHE A 57 -7.88 4.95 10.93
CA PHE A 57 -8.54 4.75 9.64
C PHE A 57 -7.60 4.29 8.51
N ALA A 58 -6.28 4.30 8.74
CA ALA A 58 -5.29 4.07 7.69
C ALA A 58 -4.19 3.08 8.09
N ARG A 59 -3.92 2.09 7.22
CA ARG A 59 -2.88 1.07 7.43
C ARG A 59 -2.06 0.83 6.18
N ILE A 60 -0.79 0.49 6.35
CA ILE A 60 0.11 0.02 5.29
C ILE A 60 0.41 -1.46 5.53
N TYR A 61 0.18 -2.29 4.52
CA TYR A 61 0.56 -3.70 4.50
C TYR A 61 1.80 -3.87 3.63
N TYR A 62 2.84 -4.40 4.23
CA TYR A 62 4.05 -4.84 3.55
C TYR A 62 3.92 -6.31 3.24
N VAL A 63 3.86 -6.64 1.94
CA VAL A 63 3.73 -8.02 1.47
C VAL A 63 5.11 -8.52 1.02
N PRO A 64 5.57 -9.70 1.47
CA PRO A 64 6.83 -10.28 1.02
C PRO A 64 6.89 -10.35 -0.51
N ALA A 65 7.87 -9.67 -1.08
CA ALA A 65 8.05 -9.59 -2.53
C ALA A 65 9.52 -9.77 -2.90
N ARG A 66 9.75 -10.39 -4.06
CA ARG A 66 11.09 -10.57 -4.61
C ARG A 66 11.60 -9.24 -5.18
N TYR A 67 12.92 -9.07 -5.18
CA TYR A 67 13.56 -7.98 -5.92
C TYR A 67 13.19 -8.08 -7.41
N SER A 68 13.02 -6.91 -8.03
CA SER A 68 12.66 -6.84 -9.43
C SER A 68 13.74 -7.48 -10.31
N PRO A 69 13.38 -8.44 -11.19
CA PRO A 69 14.33 -9.04 -12.11
C PRO A 69 14.62 -8.16 -13.35
N ILE A 70 13.75 -7.18 -13.63
CA ILE A 70 13.74 -6.42 -14.90
C ILE A 70 13.85 -4.90 -14.66
N PHE A 71 13.30 -4.39 -13.56
CA PHE A 71 13.42 -2.98 -13.14
C PHE A 71 14.52 -2.80 -12.10
N ASP A 72 14.83 -1.55 -11.74
CA ASP A 72 15.82 -1.18 -10.71
C ASP A 72 15.81 -2.19 -9.54
N LYS A 73 16.93 -2.91 -9.41
CA LYS A 73 17.11 -4.04 -8.49
C LYS A 73 16.95 -3.65 -7.02
N ARG A 74 16.90 -2.35 -6.70
CA ARG A 74 16.61 -1.84 -5.36
C ARG A 74 15.14 -2.04 -4.96
N TYR A 75 14.24 -2.18 -5.93
CA TYR A 75 12.81 -2.33 -5.69
C TYR A 75 12.41 -3.80 -5.61
N ARG A 76 11.45 -4.07 -4.72
CA ARG A 76 10.70 -5.32 -4.71
C ARG A 76 9.42 -5.14 -5.50
N ILE A 77 8.90 -6.21 -6.09
CA ILE A 77 7.74 -6.13 -6.98
C ILE A 77 6.69 -7.17 -6.64
N ILE A 78 5.45 -6.72 -6.52
CA ILE A 78 4.24 -7.54 -6.52
C ILE A 78 3.75 -7.57 -7.96
N MET A 79 3.75 -8.77 -8.54
CA MET A 79 3.33 -8.98 -9.92
C MET A 79 1.81 -9.16 -9.99
N PRO A 80 1.15 -8.68 -11.06
CA PRO A 80 -0.31 -8.72 -11.16
C PRO A 80 -0.94 -10.10 -10.92
N TRP A 81 -0.35 -11.16 -11.46
CA TRP A 81 -0.87 -12.52 -11.28
C TRP A 81 -0.89 -13.00 -9.82
N GLN A 82 -0.14 -12.37 -8.91
CA GLN A 82 -0.15 -12.72 -7.48
C GLN A 82 -1.43 -12.27 -6.76
N TYR A 83 -2.15 -11.29 -7.31
CA TYR A 83 -3.44 -10.82 -6.75
C TYR A 83 -4.59 -10.87 -7.77
N MET A 84 -4.32 -11.28 -9.01
CA MET A 84 -5.34 -11.52 -10.04
C MET A 84 -5.73 -12.99 -10.18
N ASN A 85 -5.05 -13.93 -9.51
CA ASN A 85 -5.46 -15.34 -9.49
C ASN A 85 -6.68 -15.52 -8.59
N GLY A 86 -7.84 -15.18 -9.16
CA GLY A 86 -9.17 -15.34 -8.58
C GLY A 86 -10.24 -15.47 -9.66
N GLY A 87 -9.95 -16.28 -10.69
CA GLY A 87 -10.96 -16.90 -11.56
C GLY A 87 -11.22 -18.32 -11.09
#